data_AF-A0A813RCM7-F1
#
_entry.id   AF-A0A813RCM7-F1
#
_cell.length_a   1.000
_cell.length_b   1.000
_cell.length_c   1.000
_cell.angle_alpha   90.00
_cell.angle_beta   90.00
_cell.angle_gamma   90.00
#
_symmetry.space_group_name_H-M   'P 1'
#
loop_
_entity.id
_entity.type
_entity.pdbx_description
1 polymer ?
#
loop_
_entity_poly.entity_id
_entity_poly.type
_entity_poly.pdbx_seq_one_letter_code
_entity_poly.pdbx_strand_id
1 'polypeptide(L)'
;MCIFLHRIFGYRGVVLFPWLARVYDRSETLKTDLRTHASSHEVKAKTLTYYQVLIDTRDMPYIRAQTEAVTFLGNQDSNRSLYAIPGLDYVAHEDVLPYTSTERTPIIHELFDKFLMHDPDSSPQFVPREHLKSWQDRHHLWLELSDVCKDVTQGIRVTVIPFYMGCRSHQASNVYWWRYSIRIENLVPDESVTLRERHWRIFSLSGTLETVRGKGVVGHEPRLSREYPVFQYSSHVSLQAPSGHMWGTFKMERDDGTYFEVRIPPFNLECKEKEKSPILS
;
A
#
# COMPACT_ATOMS: atom_id res chain seq x y z
N MET A 1 -17.05 -0.18 15.08
CA MET A 1 -15.88 -0.67 14.31
C MET A 1 -15.95 -2.17 14.17
N CYS A 2 -15.73 -2.65 12.95
CA CYS A 2 -15.86 -4.06 12.59
C CYS A 2 -14.52 -4.80 12.77
N ILE A 3 -14.54 -5.99 13.36
CA ILE A 3 -13.43 -6.94 13.31
C ILE A 3 -13.57 -7.83 12.07
N PHE A 4 -12.46 -8.30 11.52
CA PHE A 4 -12.46 -9.05 10.26
C PHE A 4 -11.30 -10.04 10.17
N LEU A 5 -11.45 -11.04 9.30
CA LEU A 5 -10.35 -11.84 8.79
C LEU A 5 -9.93 -11.30 7.42
N HIS A 6 -8.63 -11.12 7.20
CA HIS A 6 -8.14 -10.72 5.88
C HIS A 6 -8.31 -11.89 4.92
N ARG A 7 -9.08 -11.70 3.84
CA ARG A 7 -9.43 -12.77 2.86
C ARG A 7 -8.20 -13.48 2.31
N ILE A 8 -7.15 -12.71 2.00
CA ILE A 8 -5.92 -13.21 1.38
C ILE A 8 -4.91 -13.69 2.43
N PHE A 9 -4.53 -12.85 3.39
CA PHE A 9 -3.47 -13.16 4.37
C PHE A 9 -3.94 -13.89 5.63
N GLY A 10 -5.24 -14.06 5.83
CA GLY A 10 -5.83 -14.85 6.91
C GLY A 10 -5.70 -14.26 8.33
N TYR A 11 -5.11 -13.07 8.49
CA TYR A 11 -4.94 -12.45 9.80
C TYR A 11 -6.25 -11.88 10.34
N ARG A 12 -6.38 -11.83 11.67
CA ARG A 12 -7.43 -11.08 12.35
C ARG A 12 -7.06 -9.61 12.41
N GLY A 13 -8.04 -8.75 12.19
CA GLY A 13 -7.84 -7.32 12.33
C GLY A 13 -9.11 -6.59 12.75
N VAL A 14 -8.95 -5.28 13.00
CA VAL A 14 -10.05 -4.35 13.26
C VAL A 14 -9.94 -3.15 12.34
N VAL A 15 -11.08 -2.74 11.77
CA VAL A 15 -11.18 -1.53 10.96
C VAL A 15 -11.11 -0.29 11.85
N LEU A 16 -10.22 0.65 11.50
CA LEU A 16 -10.14 1.95 12.16
C LEU A 16 -11.07 2.96 11.50
N PHE A 17 -10.89 3.23 10.20
CA PHE A 17 -11.75 4.13 9.43
C PHE A 17 -11.59 3.88 7.93
N PRO A 18 -12.62 4.19 7.12
CA PRO A 18 -12.55 4.10 5.68
C PRO A 18 -11.87 5.32 5.05
N TRP A 19 -11.38 5.16 3.83
CA TRP A 19 -11.23 6.25 2.86
C TRP A 19 -11.66 5.77 1.46
N LEU A 20 -11.93 6.73 0.58
CA LEU A 20 -12.26 6.46 -0.80
C LEU A 20 -11.00 6.63 -1.65
N ALA A 21 -10.56 5.56 -2.30
CA ALA A 21 -9.41 5.59 -3.20
C ALA A 21 -9.88 5.56 -4.65
N ARG A 22 -9.24 6.35 -5.52
CA ARG A 22 -9.40 6.21 -6.97
C ARG A 22 -8.55 5.04 -7.44
N VAL A 23 -9.17 4.09 -8.12
CA VAL A 23 -8.53 2.86 -8.58
C VAL A 23 -8.46 2.86 -10.09
N TYR A 24 -7.23 2.83 -10.61
CA TYR A 24 -6.91 2.73 -12.03
C TYR A 24 -6.51 1.28 -12.34
N ASP A 25 -7.43 0.51 -12.90
CA ASP A 25 -7.17 -0.88 -13.28
C ASP A 25 -6.91 -0.99 -14.78
N ARG A 26 -5.64 -1.19 -15.15
CA ARG A 26 -5.19 -1.31 -16.54
C ARG A 26 -5.43 -2.70 -17.14
N SER A 27 -5.81 -3.67 -16.32
CA SER A 27 -6.14 -5.02 -16.80
C SER A 27 -7.50 -5.07 -17.51
N GLU A 28 -8.39 -4.11 -17.20
CA GLU A 28 -9.71 -4.01 -17.85
C GLU A 28 -9.62 -3.43 -19.27
N THR A 29 -8.68 -2.50 -19.53
CA THR A 29 -8.47 -1.91 -20.87
C THR A 29 -7.99 -2.97 -21.87
N LEU A 30 -7.06 -3.85 -21.47
CA LEU A 30 -6.55 -4.93 -22.34
C LEU A 30 -7.62 -5.94 -22.79
N LYS A 31 -8.65 -6.19 -21.97
CA LYS A 31 -9.80 -7.03 -22.37
C LYS A 31 -10.69 -6.35 -23.40
N THR A 32 -10.69 -5.02 -23.43
CA THR A 32 -11.52 -4.21 -24.31
C THR A 32 -10.81 -3.99 -25.66
N ASP A 33 -9.48 -3.79 -25.65
CA ASP A 33 -8.67 -3.57 -26.86
C ASP A 33 -8.61 -4.80 -27.79
N LEU A 34 -8.76 -6.02 -27.26
CA LEU A 34 -8.92 -7.24 -28.08
C LEU A 34 -10.22 -7.26 -28.90
N ARG A 35 -11.17 -6.34 -28.62
CA ARG A 35 -12.45 -6.22 -29.34
C ARG A 35 -12.53 -5.00 -30.25
N THR A 36 -11.63 -4.02 -30.13
CA THR A 36 -11.68 -2.77 -30.90
C THR A 36 -10.29 -2.24 -31.24
N HIS A 37 -9.94 -2.21 -32.52
CA HIS A 37 -8.73 -1.55 -33.03
C HIS A 37 -8.90 -0.01 -33.05
N ALA A 38 -8.67 0.69 -31.93
CA ALA A 38 -8.46 2.15 -31.93
C ALA A 38 -7.87 2.69 -30.62
N SER A 39 -6.80 3.50 -30.76
CA SER A 39 -6.24 4.59 -29.92
C SER A 39 -6.16 4.48 -28.38
N SER A 40 -5.23 5.26 -27.82
CA SER A 40 -4.90 5.39 -26.39
C SER A 40 -6.13 5.69 -25.52
N HIS A 41 -6.79 4.64 -25.03
CA HIS A 41 -7.86 4.78 -24.06
C HIS A 41 -7.31 5.10 -22.67
N GLU A 42 -7.68 6.28 -22.18
CA GLU A 42 -7.43 6.71 -20.81
C GLU A 42 -8.10 5.75 -19.83
N VAL A 43 -7.33 5.23 -18.86
CA VAL A 43 -7.83 4.26 -17.89
C VAL A 43 -8.80 4.99 -16.95
N LYS A 44 -10.09 4.70 -17.06
CA LYS A 44 -11.12 5.31 -16.20
C LYS A 44 -10.95 4.85 -14.76
N ALA A 45 -10.81 5.81 -13.85
CA ALA A 45 -10.76 5.53 -12.42
C ALA A 45 -12.13 5.07 -11.89
N LYS A 46 -12.13 4.06 -11.00
CA LYS A 46 -13.27 3.68 -10.17
C LYS A 46 -12.99 4.09 -8.73
N THR A 47 -13.95 4.70 -8.06
CA THR A 47 -13.80 5.01 -6.63
C THR A 47 -14.19 3.78 -5.80
N LEU A 48 -13.25 3.23 -5.04
CA LEU A 48 -13.46 2.06 -4.17
C LEU A 48 -13.10 2.39 -2.72
N THR A 49 -13.75 1.72 -1.78
CA THR A 49 -13.48 1.88 -0.35
C THR A 49 -12.27 1.05 0.08
N TYR A 50 -11.35 1.72 0.78
CA TYR A 50 -10.23 1.12 1.49
C TYR A 50 -10.33 1.46 2.98
N TYR A 51 -9.59 0.74 3.80
CA TYR A 51 -9.61 0.88 5.25
C TYR A 51 -8.21 0.97 5.80
N GLN A 52 -8.01 1.84 6.79
CA GLN A 52 -6.88 1.70 7.70
C GLN A 52 -7.29 0.70 8.78
N VAL A 53 -6.42 -0.24 9.10
CA VAL A 53 -6.72 -1.35 10.02
C VAL A 53 -5.58 -1.57 11.01
N LEU A 54 -5.90 -2.25 12.12
CA LEU A 54 -4.91 -2.88 12.98
C LEU A 54 -4.96 -4.40 12.79
N ILE A 55 -3.80 -5.01 12.74
CA ILE A 55 -3.56 -6.46 12.69
C ILE A 55 -3.42 -6.95 14.14
N ASP A 56 -3.97 -8.13 14.43
CA ASP A 56 -3.69 -8.83 15.67
C ASP A 56 -2.22 -9.30 15.73
N THR A 57 -1.49 -8.90 16.76
CA THR A 57 -0.05 -9.18 16.86
C THR A 57 0.28 -10.67 16.96
N ARG A 58 -0.67 -11.50 17.37
CA ARG A 58 -0.49 -12.97 17.42
C ARG A 58 -0.39 -13.58 16.02
N ASP A 59 -0.97 -12.92 15.02
CA ASP A 59 -0.98 -13.42 13.64
C ASP A 59 0.24 -12.93 12.85
N MET A 60 0.85 -11.81 13.25
CA MET A 60 1.96 -11.16 12.53
C MET A 60 3.09 -12.13 12.12
N PRO A 61 3.63 -13.03 12.96
CA PRO A 61 4.69 -13.94 12.57
C PRO A 61 4.35 -14.88 11.39
N TYR A 62 3.06 -15.06 11.10
CA TYR A 62 2.56 -15.98 10.07
C TYR A 62 2.13 -15.25 8.79
N ILE A 63 2.06 -13.92 8.81
CA ILE A 63 1.69 -13.12 7.65
C ILE A 63 2.88 -13.09 6.69
N ARG A 64 2.70 -13.59 5.46
CA ARG A 64 3.71 -13.48 4.38
C ARG A 64 3.71 -12.09 3.73
N ALA A 65 3.74 -11.07 4.57
CA ALA A 65 3.90 -9.67 4.21
C ALA A 65 4.86 -9.01 5.20
N GLN A 66 5.43 -7.87 4.82
CA GLN A 66 6.24 -7.09 5.76
C GLN A 66 5.33 -6.51 6.86
N THR A 67 5.38 -7.06 8.08
CA THR A 67 4.46 -6.69 9.18
C THR A 67 4.73 -5.31 9.80
N GLU A 68 5.89 -4.72 9.49
CA GLU A 68 6.23 -3.31 9.78
C GLU A 68 6.09 -2.43 8.53
N ALA A 69 5.14 -2.77 7.65
CA ALA A 69 4.97 -2.13 6.35
C ALA A 69 4.59 -0.65 6.42
N VAL A 70 3.97 -0.16 7.51
CA VAL A 70 3.48 1.22 7.57
C VAL A 70 4.42 2.10 8.37
N THR A 71 5.17 2.91 7.64
CA THR A 71 6.13 3.87 8.18
C THR A 71 5.67 5.31 8.00
N PHE A 72 6.16 6.18 8.87
CA PHE A 72 5.95 7.61 8.90
C PHE A 72 7.30 8.33 9.00
N LEU A 73 7.33 9.58 8.54
CA LEU A 73 8.49 10.43 8.65
C LEU A 73 8.65 10.91 10.10
N GLY A 74 9.83 10.68 10.70
CA GLY A 74 10.12 11.15 12.06
C GLY A 74 10.31 12.68 12.12
N ASN A 75 10.33 13.25 13.32
CA ASN A 75 10.65 14.67 13.51
C ASN A 75 12.11 14.97 13.13
N GLN A 76 12.40 16.21 12.74
CA GLN A 76 13.72 16.65 12.28
C GLN A 76 14.84 16.40 13.30
N ASP A 77 14.53 16.42 14.60
CA ASP A 77 15.50 16.22 15.69
C ASP A 77 15.81 14.75 16.01
N SER A 78 15.08 13.81 15.41
CA SER A 78 15.26 12.37 15.68
C SER A 78 16.29 11.75 14.73
N ASN A 79 17.26 11.03 15.30
CA ASN A 79 18.29 10.27 14.56
C ASN A 79 17.70 9.16 13.66
N ARG A 80 16.39 8.85 13.80
CA ARG A 80 15.64 7.96 12.89
C ARG A 80 14.90 8.79 11.86
N SER A 81 15.24 8.61 10.58
CA SER A 81 14.51 9.26 9.47
C SER A 81 13.05 8.80 9.40
N LEU A 82 12.80 7.52 9.67
CA LEU A 82 11.48 6.90 9.59
C LEU A 82 11.17 6.13 10.88
N TYR A 83 9.89 6.11 11.28
CA TYR A 83 9.38 5.20 12.32
C TYR A 83 8.23 4.37 11.78
N ALA A 84 8.12 3.11 12.22
CA ALA A 84 7.02 2.21 11.84
C ALA A 84 6.00 2.13 12.96
N ILE A 85 4.74 1.87 12.61
CA ILE A 85 3.72 1.38 13.55
C ILE A 85 3.48 -0.09 13.19
N PRO A 86 4.10 -1.04 13.92
CA PRO A 86 3.87 -2.45 13.70
C PRO A 86 2.37 -2.77 13.78
N GLY A 87 1.88 -3.62 12.88
CA GLY A 87 0.47 -4.03 12.88
C GLY A 87 -0.51 -3.00 12.31
N LEU A 88 -0.09 -1.79 11.94
CA LEU A 88 -0.93 -0.90 11.13
C LEU A 88 -0.87 -1.33 9.66
N ASP A 89 -2.03 -1.39 8.98
CA ASP A 89 -2.11 -1.82 7.57
C ASP A 89 -3.26 -1.11 6.81
N TYR A 90 -3.30 -1.34 5.50
CA TYR A 90 -4.23 -0.74 4.55
C TYR A 90 -4.90 -1.81 3.69
N VAL A 91 -6.22 -1.94 3.80
CA VAL A 91 -6.95 -3.10 3.27
C VAL A 91 -8.07 -2.64 2.33
N ALA A 92 -8.21 -3.31 1.18
CA ALA A 92 -9.32 -3.06 0.27
C ALA A 92 -10.62 -3.64 0.85
N HIS A 93 -11.78 -3.06 0.52
CA HIS A 93 -13.06 -3.60 1.00
C HIS A 93 -13.29 -5.08 0.62
N GLU A 94 -12.83 -5.49 -0.56
CA GLU A 94 -12.93 -6.89 -1.02
C GLU A 94 -12.13 -7.89 -0.16
N ASP A 95 -11.14 -7.41 0.60
CA ASP A 95 -10.27 -8.24 1.44
C ASP A 95 -10.78 -8.37 2.88
N VAL A 96 -11.87 -7.67 3.24
CA VAL A 96 -12.46 -7.70 4.59
C VAL A 96 -13.52 -8.80 4.68
N LEU A 97 -13.25 -9.84 5.49
CA LEU A 97 -14.27 -10.84 5.88
C LEU A 97 -14.78 -10.52 7.29
N PRO A 98 -15.89 -9.78 7.44
CA PRO A 98 -16.36 -9.35 8.75
C PRO A 98 -16.81 -10.53 9.61
N TYR A 99 -16.50 -10.49 10.91
CA TYR A 99 -17.02 -11.43 11.90
C TYR A 99 -17.38 -10.71 13.20
N THR A 100 -17.99 -11.42 14.15
CA THR A 100 -18.35 -10.90 15.47
C THR A 100 -17.67 -11.72 16.57
N SER A 101 -17.38 -11.08 17.69
CA SER A 101 -16.79 -11.73 18.86
C SER A 101 -17.48 -11.22 20.11
N THR A 102 -17.64 -12.10 21.10
CA THR A 102 -18.13 -11.75 22.44
C THR A 102 -17.00 -11.39 23.39
N GLU A 103 -15.74 -11.50 22.96
CA GLU A 103 -14.58 -11.11 23.75
C GLU A 103 -14.50 -9.58 23.87
N ARG A 104 -14.12 -9.09 25.06
CA ARG A 104 -13.89 -7.65 25.28
C ARG A 104 -12.68 -7.12 24.51
N THR A 105 -11.69 -7.97 24.28
CA THR A 105 -10.42 -7.65 23.61
C THR A 105 -10.11 -8.70 22.53
N PRO A 106 -10.88 -8.71 21.42
CA PRO A 106 -10.75 -9.74 20.38
C PRO A 106 -9.46 -9.61 19.56
N ILE A 107 -8.88 -8.39 19.53
CA ILE A 107 -7.63 -8.08 18.83
C ILE A 107 -6.57 -7.67 19.85
N ILE A 108 -5.43 -8.34 19.82
CA ILE A 108 -4.28 -8.00 20.65
C ILE A 108 -3.40 -7.00 19.87
N HIS A 109 -3.44 -5.72 20.26
CA HIS A 109 -2.61 -4.67 19.67
C HIS A 109 -2.44 -3.49 20.64
N GLU A 110 -1.26 -2.87 20.69
CA GLU A 110 -0.96 -1.78 21.64
C GLU A 110 -1.84 -0.52 21.48
N LEU A 111 -2.38 -0.32 20.27
CA LEU A 111 -3.26 0.80 19.93
C LEU A 111 -4.75 0.45 20.09
N PHE A 112 -5.12 -0.80 20.33
CA PHE A 112 -6.53 -1.24 20.33
C PHE A 112 -7.35 -0.47 21.38
N ASP A 113 -6.96 -0.54 22.66
CA ASP A 113 -7.66 0.14 23.75
C ASP A 113 -7.48 1.67 23.73
N LYS A 114 -6.45 2.18 23.04
CA LYS A 114 -6.25 3.62 22.84
C LYS A 114 -7.23 4.18 21.82
N PHE A 115 -7.54 3.41 20.79
CA PHE A 115 -8.40 3.85 19.68
C PHE A 115 -9.86 3.44 19.84
N LEU A 116 -10.14 2.33 20.52
CA LEU A 116 -11.46 1.73 20.56
C LEU A 116 -11.94 1.53 22.01
N MET A 117 -13.24 1.65 22.20
CA MET A 117 -13.92 1.33 23.45
C MET A 117 -14.98 0.28 23.16
N HIS A 118 -15.04 -0.77 23.98
CA HIS A 118 -16.11 -1.76 23.89
C HIS A 118 -17.39 -1.20 24.50
N ASP A 119 -18.46 -1.17 23.71
CA ASP A 119 -19.80 -0.76 24.06
C ASP A 119 -20.77 -1.90 23.67
N PRO A 120 -21.25 -2.71 24.63
CA PRO A 120 -22.10 -3.87 24.33
C PRO A 120 -23.46 -3.47 23.75
N ASP A 121 -23.91 -2.25 23.99
CA ASP A 121 -25.22 -1.75 23.55
C ASP A 121 -25.14 -1.12 22.14
N SER A 122 -23.93 -0.98 21.59
CA SER A 122 -23.67 -0.46 20.25
C SER A 122 -23.50 -1.56 19.21
N SER A 123 -23.89 -1.25 17.97
CA SER A 123 -23.63 -2.09 16.80
C SER A 123 -22.96 -1.26 15.71
N PRO A 124 -21.67 -1.48 15.40
CA PRO A 124 -20.77 -2.51 15.98
C PRO A 124 -20.29 -2.19 17.40
N GLN A 125 -20.03 -3.23 18.21
CA GLN A 125 -19.68 -3.15 19.65
C GLN A 125 -18.39 -2.39 20.00
N PHE A 126 -17.59 -1.97 19.02
CA PHE A 126 -16.37 -1.19 19.26
C PHE A 126 -16.54 0.23 18.74
N VAL A 127 -16.64 1.21 19.62
CA VAL A 127 -16.81 2.62 19.24
C VAL A 127 -15.47 3.37 19.23
N PRO A 128 -15.27 4.34 18.32
CA PRO A 128 -14.04 5.12 18.26
C PRO A 128 -13.90 6.04 19.47
N ARG A 129 -12.72 6.06 20.08
CA ARG A 129 -12.31 7.05 21.09
C ARG A 129 -11.84 8.34 20.42
N GLU A 130 -11.76 9.42 21.19
CA GLU A 130 -11.22 10.71 20.73
C GLU A 130 -9.82 10.60 20.13
N HIS A 131 -8.96 9.73 20.69
CA HIS A 131 -7.62 9.51 20.16
C HIS A 131 -7.63 8.98 18.71
N LEU A 132 -8.60 8.11 18.37
CA LEU A 132 -8.76 7.62 17.00
C LEU A 132 -9.26 8.73 16.06
N LYS A 133 -10.18 9.59 16.53
CA LYS A 133 -10.65 10.74 15.75
C LYS A 133 -9.51 11.71 15.44
N SER A 134 -8.74 12.11 16.45
CA SER A 134 -7.55 12.95 16.26
C SER A 134 -6.49 12.31 15.37
N TRP A 135 -6.34 10.99 15.43
CA TRP A 135 -5.49 10.24 14.53
C TRP A 135 -6.02 10.30 13.09
N GLN A 136 -7.30 10.03 12.88
CA GLN A 136 -7.95 10.12 11.58
C GLN A 136 -7.80 11.52 10.98
N ASP A 137 -8.07 12.59 11.72
CA ASP A 137 -7.98 13.97 11.23
C ASP A 137 -6.58 14.33 10.70
N ARG A 138 -5.53 13.80 11.33
CA ARG A 138 -4.14 14.03 10.90
C ARG A 138 -3.74 13.21 9.66
N HIS A 139 -4.27 12.01 9.51
CA HIS A 139 -3.81 11.06 8.47
C HIS A 139 -4.75 10.94 7.27
N HIS A 140 -6.04 11.27 7.43
CA HIS A 140 -7.07 11.10 6.39
C HIS A 140 -6.74 11.91 5.14
N LEU A 141 -6.29 13.15 5.31
CA LEU A 141 -5.93 14.06 4.22
C LEU A 141 -4.78 13.57 3.35
N TRP A 142 -3.93 12.68 3.86
CA TRP A 142 -2.82 12.08 3.11
C TRP A 142 -3.24 10.82 2.38
N LEU A 143 -4.24 10.10 2.91
CA LEU A 143 -4.81 8.91 2.28
C LEU A 143 -5.67 9.25 1.07
N GLU A 144 -6.28 10.43 1.02
CA GLU A 144 -7.00 10.92 -0.16
C GLU A 144 -6.09 11.11 -1.40
N LEU A 145 -4.78 11.26 -1.20
CA LEU A 145 -3.80 11.35 -2.29
C LEU A 145 -3.36 9.95 -2.79
N SER A 146 -3.75 8.89 -2.09
CA SER A 146 -3.31 7.53 -2.37
C SER A 146 -4.20 6.86 -3.41
N ASP A 147 -3.97 7.22 -4.67
CA ASP A 147 -4.53 6.49 -5.81
C ASP A 147 -4.00 5.04 -5.85
N VAL A 148 -4.86 4.10 -6.26
CA VAL A 148 -4.49 2.69 -6.40
C VAL A 148 -4.31 2.38 -7.87
N CYS A 149 -3.15 1.85 -8.24
CA CYS A 149 -2.87 1.44 -9.62
C CYS A 149 -2.75 -0.08 -9.70
N LYS A 150 -3.48 -0.70 -10.62
CA LYS A 150 -3.48 -2.15 -10.86
C LYS A 150 -3.13 -2.45 -12.32
N ASP A 151 -2.35 -3.50 -12.53
CA ASP A 151 -2.12 -4.08 -13.86
C ASP A 151 -1.95 -5.61 -13.74
N VAL A 152 -2.24 -6.33 -14.82
CA VAL A 152 -2.05 -7.78 -14.91
C VAL A 152 -1.19 -8.09 -16.12
N THR A 153 -0.10 -8.83 -15.91
CA THR A 153 0.79 -9.29 -16.99
C THR A 153 1.06 -10.77 -16.82
N GLN A 154 0.72 -11.58 -17.84
CA GLN A 154 0.90 -13.04 -17.83
C GLN A 154 0.40 -13.72 -16.55
N GLY A 155 -0.82 -13.38 -16.11
CA GLY A 155 -1.43 -13.98 -14.93
C GLY A 155 -0.94 -13.43 -13.58
N ILE A 156 0.03 -12.52 -13.56
CA ILE A 156 0.50 -11.86 -12.34
C ILE A 156 -0.13 -10.47 -12.23
N ARG A 157 -0.84 -10.22 -11.13
CA ARG A 157 -1.40 -8.92 -10.80
C ARG A 157 -0.44 -8.15 -9.90
N VAL A 158 -0.22 -6.88 -10.23
CA VAL A 158 0.52 -5.94 -9.38
C VAL A 158 -0.44 -4.82 -8.99
N THR A 159 -0.64 -4.63 -7.69
CA THR A 159 -1.38 -3.50 -7.10
C THR A 159 -0.39 -2.60 -6.38
N VAL A 160 -0.44 -1.29 -6.66
CA VAL A 160 0.44 -0.28 -6.06
C VAL A 160 -0.40 0.80 -5.38
N ILE A 161 0.00 1.19 -4.17
CA ILE A 161 -0.58 2.32 -3.43
C ILE A 161 0.55 3.20 -2.90
N PRO A 162 0.75 4.43 -3.42
CA PRO A 162 1.68 5.40 -2.87
C PRO A 162 1.04 6.17 -1.72
N PHE A 163 1.84 6.52 -0.71
CA PHE A 163 1.46 7.25 0.48
C PHE A 163 2.48 8.37 0.71
N TYR A 164 2.04 9.62 0.65
CA TYR A 164 2.88 10.74 1.02
C TYR A 164 3.19 10.72 2.52
N MET A 165 4.46 10.92 2.88
CA MET A 165 4.91 10.88 4.27
C MET A 165 5.31 12.25 4.82
N GLY A 166 5.38 13.29 3.96
CA GLY A 166 5.86 14.62 4.31
C GLY A 166 7.16 15.01 3.61
N CYS A 167 7.63 16.23 3.88
CA CYS A 167 8.90 16.75 3.38
C CYS A 167 9.84 17.16 4.53
N ARG A 168 11.16 17.15 4.26
CA ARG A 168 12.18 17.73 5.12
C ARG A 168 12.95 18.79 4.34
N SER A 169 13.09 19.96 4.94
CA SER A 169 13.97 21.02 4.44
C SER A 169 15.36 20.88 5.05
N HIS A 170 16.40 20.88 4.22
CA HIS A 170 17.79 20.93 4.64
C HIS A 170 18.54 21.96 3.80
N GLN A 171 19.09 23.00 4.45
CA GLN A 171 19.98 24.01 3.85
C GLN A 171 19.52 24.50 2.45
N ALA A 172 18.24 24.91 2.36
CA ALA A 172 17.56 25.39 1.15
C ALA A 172 17.10 24.34 0.11
N SER A 173 17.22 23.04 0.39
CA SER A 173 16.62 21.97 -0.42
C SER A 173 15.50 21.25 0.32
N ASN A 174 14.40 20.93 -0.38
CA ASN A 174 13.31 20.12 0.16
C ASN A 174 13.42 18.69 -0.38
N VAL A 175 13.40 17.71 0.53
CA VAL A 175 13.33 16.28 0.19
C VAL A 175 11.96 15.77 0.61
N TYR A 176 11.19 15.32 -0.37
CA TYR A 176 9.83 14.80 -0.20
C TYR A 176 9.88 13.28 -0.13
N TRP A 177 9.11 12.68 0.78
CA TRP A 177 9.15 11.25 1.04
C TRP A 177 7.81 10.60 0.76
N TRP A 178 7.85 9.46 0.09
CA TRP A 178 6.71 8.58 -0.09
C TRP A 178 7.06 7.17 0.34
N ARG A 179 6.07 6.50 0.91
CA ARG A 179 6.05 5.04 1.02
C ARG A 179 5.15 4.51 -0.07
N TYR A 180 5.45 3.36 -0.64
CA TYR A 180 4.52 2.63 -1.49
C TYR A 180 4.31 1.22 -0.94
N SER A 181 3.07 0.74 -1.00
CA SER A 181 2.71 -0.66 -0.78
C SER A 181 2.52 -1.32 -2.13
N ILE A 182 3.15 -2.49 -2.32
CA ILE A 182 3.03 -3.29 -3.52
C ILE A 182 2.56 -4.68 -3.15
N ARG A 183 1.44 -5.09 -3.75
CA ARG A 183 0.90 -6.45 -3.66
C ARG A 183 1.07 -7.14 -5.01
N ILE A 184 1.67 -8.32 -4.99
CA ILE A 184 1.94 -9.16 -6.15
C ILE A 184 1.13 -10.44 -5.97
N GLU A 185 0.20 -10.72 -6.89
CA GLU A 185 -0.70 -11.86 -6.82
C GLU A 185 -0.55 -12.73 -8.07
N ASN A 186 -0.36 -14.02 -7.89
CA ASN A 186 -0.42 -15.02 -8.94
C ASN A 186 -1.86 -15.49 -9.11
N LEU A 187 -2.43 -15.23 -10.30
CA LEU A 187 -3.80 -15.57 -10.65
C LEU A 187 -3.92 -16.92 -11.37
N VAL A 188 -2.80 -17.61 -11.59
CA VAL A 188 -2.72 -18.90 -12.28
C VAL A 188 -2.23 -19.93 -11.26
N PRO A 189 -3.15 -20.64 -10.56
CA PRO A 189 -2.78 -21.47 -9.41
C PRO A 189 -1.79 -22.59 -9.73
N ASP A 190 -1.82 -23.12 -10.96
CA ASP A 190 -1.00 -24.26 -11.37
C ASP A 190 0.39 -23.86 -11.91
N GLU A 191 0.68 -22.55 -12.06
CA GLU A 191 1.97 -22.05 -12.53
C GLU A 191 2.68 -21.31 -11.40
N SER A 192 3.68 -21.93 -10.77
CA SER A 192 4.48 -21.22 -9.78
C SER A 192 5.54 -20.32 -10.44
N VAL A 193 5.75 -19.15 -9.85
CA VAL A 193 6.75 -18.18 -10.33
C VAL A 193 7.55 -17.60 -9.17
N THR A 194 8.81 -17.25 -9.42
CA THR A 194 9.68 -16.61 -8.42
C THR A 194 10.11 -15.23 -8.91
N LEU A 195 9.95 -14.21 -8.07
CA LEU A 195 10.46 -12.86 -8.36
C LEU A 195 11.98 -12.85 -8.17
N ARG A 196 12.71 -12.51 -9.24
CA ARG A 196 14.18 -12.50 -9.26
C ARG A 196 14.78 -11.11 -9.22
N GLU A 197 14.23 -10.19 -10.00
CA GLU A 197 14.78 -8.84 -10.12
C GLU A 197 13.66 -7.80 -10.16
N ARG A 198 13.98 -6.59 -9.70
CA ARG A 198 13.16 -5.39 -9.87
C ARG A 198 13.91 -4.38 -10.73
N HIS A 199 13.18 -3.68 -11.58
CA HIS A 199 13.67 -2.58 -12.38
C HIS A 199 12.70 -1.40 -12.29
N TRP A 200 13.12 -0.35 -11.61
CA TRP A 200 12.35 0.88 -11.40
C TRP A 200 12.85 1.99 -12.30
N ARG A 201 11.91 2.81 -12.76
CA ARG A 201 12.13 4.09 -13.41
C ARG A 201 11.37 5.15 -12.62
N ILE A 202 12.07 6.19 -12.21
CA ILE A 202 11.58 7.23 -11.32
C ILE A 202 11.80 8.54 -12.04
N PHE A 203 10.74 9.22 -12.41
CA PHE A 203 10.82 10.51 -13.09
C PHE A 203 10.29 11.60 -12.17
N SER A 204 11.14 12.54 -11.78
CA SER A 204 10.75 13.70 -10.98
C SER A 204 10.26 14.84 -11.86
N LEU A 205 9.44 15.72 -11.31
CA LEU A 205 9.01 16.94 -12.01
C LEU A 205 10.17 17.89 -12.35
N SER A 206 11.32 17.77 -11.67
CA SER A 206 12.55 18.49 -12.03
C SER A 206 13.17 18.04 -13.36
N GLY A 207 12.64 17.00 -13.99
CA GLY A 207 13.15 16.41 -15.24
C GLY A 207 14.20 15.33 -15.03
N THR A 208 14.46 14.92 -13.78
CA THR A 208 15.44 13.87 -13.47
C THR A 208 14.81 12.50 -13.67
N LEU A 209 15.46 11.65 -14.48
CA LEU A 209 15.12 10.23 -14.62
C LEU A 209 16.15 9.36 -13.90
N GLU A 210 15.72 8.71 -12.83
CA GLU A 210 16.52 7.72 -12.12
C GLU A 210 16.07 6.30 -12.49
N THR A 211 17.03 5.37 -12.55
CA THR A 211 16.77 3.96 -12.81
C THR A 211 17.41 3.11 -11.73
N VAL A 212 16.62 2.24 -11.10
CA VAL A 212 17.10 1.36 -10.04
C VAL A 212 16.88 -0.09 -10.46
N ARG A 213 17.95 -0.88 -10.52
CA ARG A 213 17.88 -2.33 -10.75
C ARG A 213 18.43 -3.06 -9.54
N GLY A 214 17.83 -4.18 -9.19
CA GLY A 214 18.33 -4.98 -8.09
C GLY A 214 17.66 -6.34 -7.98
N LYS A 215 18.34 -7.24 -7.28
CA LYS A 215 17.84 -8.58 -6.98
C LYS A 215 16.70 -8.51 -5.95
N GLY A 216 15.64 -9.28 -6.20
CA GLY A 216 14.47 -9.40 -5.33
C GLY A 216 13.76 -8.08 -5.04
N VAL A 217 12.97 -8.09 -3.97
CA VAL A 217 12.28 -6.93 -3.37
C VAL A 217 12.50 -6.97 -1.86
N VAL A 218 12.93 -5.85 -1.26
CA VAL A 218 13.18 -5.72 0.18
C VAL A 218 14.02 -6.87 0.79
N GLY A 219 14.97 -7.42 0.04
CA GLY A 219 15.83 -8.53 0.47
C GLY A 219 15.25 -9.94 0.23
N HIS A 220 14.05 -10.04 -0.35
CA HIS A 220 13.37 -11.30 -0.62
C HIS A 220 13.19 -11.58 -2.12
N GLU A 221 13.23 -12.86 -2.49
CA GLU A 221 12.84 -13.39 -3.80
C GLU A 221 11.58 -14.26 -3.61
N PRO A 222 10.38 -13.65 -3.49
CA PRO A 222 9.18 -14.41 -3.19
C PRO A 222 8.82 -15.37 -4.32
N ARG A 223 8.59 -16.64 -3.95
CA ARG A 223 7.94 -17.64 -4.80
C ARG A 223 6.43 -17.57 -4.58
N LEU A 224 5.70 -17.30 -5.66
CA LEU A 224 4.25 -17.28 -5.72
C LEU A 224 3.75 -18.63 -6.25
N SER A 225 3.14 -19.44 -5.39
CA SER A 225 2.61 -20.77 -5.71
C SER A 225 1.13 -20.89 -5.35
N ARG A 226 0.52 -22.05 -5.57
CA ARG A 226 -0.85 -22.32 -5.14
C ARG A 226 -1.06 -22.11 -3.64
N GLU A 227 -0.11 -22.55 -2.83
CA GLU A 227 -0.14 -22.43 -1.36
C GLU A 227 0.10 -20.99 -0.91
N TYR A 228 0.89 -20.24 -1.70
CA TYR A 228 1.28 -18.88 -1.38
C TYR A 228 1.13 -17.98 -2.62
N PRO A 229 -0.11 -17.67 -3.04
CA PRO A 229 -0.36 -16.99 -4.30
C PRO A 229 -0.07 -15.49 -4.24
N VAL A 230 0.27 -14.95 -3.07
CA VAL A 230 0.42 -13.51 -2.87
C VAL A 230 1.65 -13.16 -2.05
N PHE A 231 2.24 -12.02 -2.37
CA PHE A 231 3.27 -11.37 -1.57
C PHE A 231 3.01 -9.87 -1.50
N GLN A 232 3.13 -9.27 -0.32
CA GLN A 232 2.97 -7.83 -0.12
C GLN A 232 4.16 -7.25 0.64
N TYR A 233 4.67 -6.13 0.16
CA TYR A 233 5.75 -5.41 0.81
C TYR A 233 5.55 -3.89 0.73
N SER A 234 6.28 -3.17 1.58
CA SER A 234 6.36 -1.71 1.52
C SER A 234 7.80 -1.27 1.38
N SER A 235 8.02 -0.18 0.65
CA SER A 235 9.32 0.47 0.56
C SER A 235 9.13 1.96 0.35
N HIS A 236 10.22 2.70 0.31
CA HIS A 236 10.22 4.16 0.29
C HIS A 236 10.92 4.69 -0.96
N VAL A 237 10.59 5.93 -1.29
CA VAL A 237 11.28 6.75 -2.28
C VAL A 237 11.31 8.18 -1.78
N SER A 238 12.39 8.88 -2.08
CA SER A 238 12.53 10.31 -1.79
C SER A 238 12.85 11.06 -3.06
N LEU A 239 12.23 12.22 -3.28
CA LEU A 239 12.52 13.09 -4.41
C LEU A 239 12.91 14.49 -3.91
N GLN A 240 13.78 15.16 -4.67
CA GLN A 240 14.03 16.60 -4.54
C GLN A 240 13.01 17.44 -5.33
N ALA A 241 11.79 16.90 -5.50
CA ALA A 241 10.70 17.53 -6.23
C ALA A 241 9.37 17.20 -5.52
N PRO A 242 8.39 18.12 -5.56
CA PRO A 242 7.08 17.92 -4.92
C PRO A 242 6.21 16.86 -5.61
N SER A 243 6.58 16.47 -6.83
CA SER A 243 5.90 15.41 -7.55
C SER A 243 6.82 14.63 -8.49
N GLY A 244 6.33 13.46 -8.89
CA GLY A 244 6.97 12.59 -9.86
C GLY A 244 6.08 11.42 -10.23
N HIS A 245 6.59 10.55 -11.08
CA HIS A 245 5.92 9.32 -11.50
C HIS A 245 6.89 8.16 -11.45
N MET A 246 6.41 7.01 -10.97
CA MET A 246 7.20 5.78 -10.88
C MET A 246 6.52 4.67 -11.66
N TRP A 247 7.33 3.87 -12.35
CA TRP A 247 6.91 2.65 -13.03
C TRP A 247 8.08 1.69 -13.13
N GLY A 248 7.83 0.47 -13.57
CA GLY A 248 8.90 -0.51 -13.64
C GLY A 248 8.46 -1.88 -14.13
N THR A 249 9.35 -2.84 -13.93
CA THR A 249 9.10 -4.26 -14.20
C THR A 249 9.69 -5.12 -13.09
N PHE A 250 9.03 -6.25 -12.84
CA PHE A 250 9.62 -7.38 -12.14
C PHE A 250 10.04 -8.43 -13.16
N LYS A 251 11.24 -8.99 -12.99
CA LYS A 251 11.65 -10.18 -13.71
C LYS A 251 11.24 -11.40 -12.90
N MET A 252 10.37 -12.20 -13.48
CA MET A 252 9.85 -13.43 -12.90
C MET A 252 10.47 -14.63 -13.60
N GLU A 253 10.72 -15.70 -12.84
CA GLU A 253 11.20 -16.99 -13.32
C GLU A 253 10.13 -18.06 -13.07
N ARG A 254 9.85 -18.89 -14.07
CA ARG A 254 8.98 -20.08 -13.94
C ARG A 254 9.76 -21.29 -13.45
N ASP A 255 9.06 -22.32 -12.98
CA ASP A 255 9.69 -23.58 -12.56
C ASP A 255 10.45 -24.30 -13.70
N ASP A 256 10.14 -24.01 -14.97
CA ASP A 256 10.87 -24.52 -16.14
C ASP A 256 12.16 -23.72 -16.46
N GLY A 257 12.48 -22.70 -15.67
CA GLY A 257 13.66 -21.82 -15.83
C GLY A 257 13.47 -20.69 -16.85
N THR A 258 12.29 -20.57 -17.48
CA THR A 258 12.01 -19.46 -18.39
C THR A 258 11.72 -18.16 -17.63
N TYR A 259 12.08 -17.03 -18.25
CA TYR A 259 11.91 -15.70 -17.67
C TYR A 259 10.86 -14.89 -18.41
N PHE A 260 10.16 -14.04 -17.67
CA PHE A 260 9.26 -13.04 -18.22
C PHE A 260 9.23 -11.77 -17.37
N GLU A 261 8.77 -10.68 -17.97
CA GLU A 261 8.61 -9.41 -17.29
C GLU A 261 7.15 -9.17 -16.90
N VAL A 262 6.93 -8.78 -15.64
CA VAL A 262 5.64 -8.32 -15.12
C VAL A 262 5.70 -6.81 -14.94
N ARG A 263 4.76 -6.08 -15.54
CA ARG A 263 4.74 -4.63 -15.44
C ARG A 263 4.30 -4.19 -14.05
N ILE A 264 4.95 -3.16 -13.55
CA ILE A 264 4.47 -2.37 -12.43
C ILE A 264 3.75 -1.16 -13.03
N PRO A 265 2.44 -0.97 -12.79
CA PRO A 265 1.70 0.12 -13.39
C PRO A 265 2.31 1.47 -12.97
N PRO A 266 2.34 2.47 -13.87
CA PRO A 266 2.69 3.83 -13.50
C PRO A 266 1.78 4.34 -12.40
N PHE A 267 2.36 4.96 -11.38
CA PHE A 267 1.66 5.65 -10.31
C PHE A 267 2.32 7.00 -10.04
N ASN A 268 1.51 7.95 -9.57
CA ASN A 268 1.95 9.30 -9.26
C ASN A 268 2.47 9.39 -7.83
N LEU A 269 3.48 10.22 -7.65
CA LEU A 269 3.95 10.69 -6.36
C LEU A 269 3.53 12.16 -6.28
N GLU A 270 2.55 12.47 -5.45
CA GLU A 270 2.03 13.83 -5.30
C GLU A 270 2.18 14.25 -3.83
N CYS A 271 2.70 15.46 -3.61
CA CYS A 271 2.61 16.13 -2.31
C CYS A 271 1.41 17.08 -2.30
N LYS A 272 0.90 17.41 -1.12
CA LYS A 272 -0.22 18.36 -1.00
C LYS A 272 0.28 19.81 -1.17
N GLU A 273 -0.41 20.61 -1.97
CA GLU A 273 -0.04 22.02 -2.24
C GLU A 273 0.02 22.93 -0.99
N LYS A 274 -0.57 22.52 0.13
CA LYS A 274 -0.61 23.32 1.38
C LYS A 274 0.72 23.36 2.16
N GLU A 275 1.74 22.62 1.74
CA GLU A 275 3.11 22.73 2.30
C GLU A 275 3.97 23.78 1.57
N LYS A 276 3.37 24.69 0.80
CA LYS A 276 4.03 25.94 0.41
C LYS A 276 4.24 26.80 1.66
N SER A 277 5.44 26.70 2.23
CA SER A 277 6.17 27.62 3.12
C SER A 277 5.38 28.45 4.15
N PRO A 278 5.80 28.50 5.43
CA PRO A 278 5.36 29.61 6.28
C PRO A 278 5.81 30.91 5.62
N ILE A 279 4.84 31.75 5.26
CA ILE A 279 5.09 33.14 4.88
C ILE A 279 5.77 33.76 6.11
N LEU A 280 7.02 34.18 5.94
CA LEU A 280 7.66 35.10 6.86
C LEU A 280 6.78 36.34 6.95
N SER A 281 6.13 36.51 8.10
CA SER A 281 5.56 37.78 8.56
C SER A 281 6.16 38.12 9.90
#